data_AF-A0AAV6D7G7-F1
#
_entry.id   AF-A0AAV6D7G7-F1
#
_cell.length_a   1.000
_cell.length_b   1.000
_cell.length_c   1.000
_cell.angle_alpha   90.00
_cell.angle_beta   90.00
_cell.angle_gamma   90.00
#
_symmetry.space_group_name_H-M   'P 1'
#
loop_
_entity.id
_entity.type
_entity.pdbx_description
1 polymer ?
#
loop_
_entity_poly.entity_id
_entity_poly.type
_entity_poly.pdbx_seq_one_letter_code
_entity_poly.pdbx_strand_id
1 'polypeptide(L)'
;MILAKLLEESHLLAKLRKAIVCARLFEGRQELRSCLVKVATFDLGNEEIYEQIKADYELVRKTIKTKGFEALTGKMGVLVQPRTKGAGHGSTSRAFYARKALVSKILGMEIKKSV
;
A
#
# COMPACT_ATOMS: atom_id res chain seq x y z
N MET A 1 15.53 -3.94 -5.01
CA MET A 1 14.92 -5.28 -5.02
C MET A 1 14.56 -5.68 -3.59
N ILE A 2 13.34 -6.18 -3.33
CA ILE A 2 12.84 -6.41 -1.95
C ILE A 2 13.70 -7.39 -1.14
N LEU A 3 14.29 -8.40 -1.78
CA LEU A 3 15.15 -9.37 -1.09
C LEU A 3 16.44 -8.73 -0.56
N ALA A 4 16.98 -7.75 -1.28
CA ALA A 4 18.27 -7.15 -1.00
C ALA A 4 18.27 -6.11 0.13
N LYS A 5 17.10 -5.59 0.53
CA LYS A 5 17.01 -4.47 1.48
C LYS A 5 16.05 -4.76 2.63
N LEU A 6 16.44 -4.41 3.85
CA LEU A 6 15.52 -4.29 4.98
C LEU A 6 14.48 -3.17 4.72
N LEU A 7 13.44 -3.07 5.54
CA LEU A 7 12.41 -2.04 5.37
C LEU A 7 13.04 -0.64 5.41
N GLU A 8 13.98 -0.44 6.33
CA GLU A 8 14.65 0.82 6.66
C GLU A 8 15.33 1.46 5.43
N GLU A 9 15.78 0.64 4.48
CA GLU A 9 16.46 1.05 3.25
C GLU A 9 15.58 0.89 1.99
N SER A 10 14.33 0.47 2.19
CA SER A 10 13.43 0.12 1.10
C SER A 10 12.83 1.36 0.42
N HIS A 11 12.55 1.24 -0.88
CA HIS A 11 11.78 2.26 -1.61
C HIS A 11 10.35 2.41 -1.09
N LEU A 12 9.80 1.37 -0.43
CA LEU A 12 8.49 1.44 0.20
C LEU A 12 8.51 2.46 1.33
N LEU A 13 9.44 2.30 2.28
CA LEU A 13 9.57 3.21 3.40
C LEU A 13 9.91 4.63 2.95
N ALA A 14 10.82 4.78 1.99
CA ALA A 14 11.17 6.09 1.44
C ALA A 14 9.94 6.86 0.90
N LYS A 15 8.99 6.16 0.26
CA LYS A 15 7.74 6.75 -0.26
C LYS A 15 6.69 6.99 0.83
N LEU A 16 6.69 6.18 1.89
CA LEU A 16 5.74 6.32 3.00
C LEU A 16 6.22 7.30 4.08
N ARG A 17 7.50 7.65 4.11
CA ARG A 17 8.08 8.51 5.14
C ARG A 17 7.30 9.82 5.27
N LYS A 18 7.06 10.51 4.16
CA LYS A 18 6.22 11.70 4.09
C LYS A 18 5.47 11.74 2.78
N ALA A 19 4.18 12.06 2.81
CA ALA A 19 3.35 12.22 1.61
C ALA A 19 2.28 13.29 1.81
N ILE A 20 1.88 13.94 0.72
CA ILE A 20 0.62 14.71 0.65
C ILE A 20 -0.36 13.84 -0.12
N VAL A 21 -1.51 13.55 0.48
CA VAL A 21 -2.57 12.73 -0.11
C VAL A 21 -3.77 13.59 -0.43
N CYS A 22 -4.07 13.69 -1.72
CA CYS A 22 -5.21 14.42 -2.27
C CYS A 22 -6.32 13.41 -2.61
N ALA A 23 -7.40 13.40 -1.83
CA ALA A 23 -8.57 12.59 -2.10
C ALA A 23 -9.48 13.33 -3.09
N ARG A 24 -9.83 12.66 -4.18
CA ARG A 24 -10.80 13.16 -5.17
C ARG A 24 -12.08 12.33 -5.15
N LEU A 25 -13.22 12.96 -5.43
CA LEU A 25 -14.47 12.25 -5.67
C LEU A 25 -14.36 11.48 -7.00
N PHE A 26 -14.66 10.18 -6.95
CA PHE A 26 -14.82 9.36 -8.15
C PHE A 26 -16.30 9.25 -8.49
N GLU A 27 -16.71 9.85 -9.61
CA GLU A 27 -18.12 9.88 -10.04
C GLU A 27 -18.42 8.88 -11.16
N GLY A 28 -17.40 8.42 -11.89
CA GLY A 28 -17.57 7.47 -12.98
C GLY A 28 -16.38 7.47 -13.93
N ARG A 29 -16.32 6.45 -14.80
CA ARG A 29 -15.20 6.25 -15.74
C ARG A 29 -15.09 7.30 -16.84
N GLN A 30 -16.17 8.03 -17.12
CA GLN A 30 -16.17 9.11 -18.11
C GLN A 30 -15.34 10.32 -17.64
N GLU A 31 -15.10 10.44 -16.33
CA GLU A 31 -14.29 11.50 -15.71
C GLU A 31 -14.63 12.94 -16.16
N LEU A 32 -15.92 13.24 -16.37
CA LEU A 32 -16.38 14.56 -16.84
C LEU A 32 -15.97 15.73 -15.94
N ARG A 33 -15.77 15.47 -14.63
CA ARG A 33 -15.23 16.43 -13.67
C ARG A 33 -14.38 15.74 -12.61
N SER A 34 -13.54 16.53 -11.94
CA SER A 34 -12.73 16.08 -10.81
C SER A 34 -12.88 17.05 -9.65
N CYS A 35 -13.43 16.58 -8.53
CA CYS A 35 -13.57 17.37 -7.31
C CYS A 35 -12.56 16.90 -6.26
N LEU A 36 -11.69 17.79 -5.82
CA LEU A 36 -10.81 17.56 -4.67
C LEU A 36 -11.63 17.71 -3.39
N VAL A 37 -11.75 16.65 -2.60
CA VAL A 37 -12.60 16.63 -1.40
C VAL A 37 -11.80 16.74 -0.11
N LYS A 38 -10.54 16.31 -0.11
CA LYS A 38 -9.68 16.38 1.07
C LYS A 38 -8.21 16.38 0.67
N VAL A 39 -7.40 17.13 1.42
CA VAL A 39 -5.95 17.03 1.40
C VAL A 39 -5.50 16.66 2.81
N ALA A 40 -4.65 15.66 2.92
CA ALA A 40 -4.05 15.26 4.19
C ALA A 40 -2.54 15.13 4.04
N THR A 41 -1.80 15.53 5.07
CA THR A 41 -0.39 15.18 5.21
C THR A 41 -0.29 13.83 5.89
N PHE A 42 0.63 13.00 5.42
CA PHE A 42 1.02 11.77 6.06
C PHE A 42 2.49 11.87 6.43
N ASP A 43 2.79 11.65 7.70
CA ASP A 43 4.14 11.45 8.21
C ASP A 43 4.14 10.11 8.94
N LEU A 44 5.09 9.23 8.59
CA LEU A 44 5.23 7.93 9.23
C LEU A 44 5.94 8.09 10.58
N GLY A 45 5.31 8.83 11.49
CA GLY A 45 5.74 9.04 12.88
C GLY A 45 5.00 8.19 13.90
N ASN A 46 3.98 7.43 13.48
CA ASN A 46 3.23 6.53 14.35
C ASN A 46 3.88 5.14 14.38
N GLU A 47 4.33 4.72 15.56
CA GLU A 47 5.06 3.46 15.79
C GLU A 47 4.23 2.22 15.42
N GLU A 48 2.94 2.18 15.77
CA GLU A 48 2.05 1.06 15.44
C GLU A 48 1.92 0.87 13.91
N ILE A 49 1.76 1.98 13.17
CA ILE A 49 1.67 1.93 11.70
C ILE A 49 3.00 1.47 11.11
N TYR A 50 4.12 1.98 11.63
CA TYR A 50 5.46 1.60 11.18
C TYR A 50 5.71 0.10 11.37
N GLU A 51 5.49 -0.42 12.57
CA GLU A 51 5.71 -1.82 12.91
C GLU A 51 4.80 -2.75 12.09
N GLN A 52 3.55 -2.36 11.84
CA GLN A 52 2.69 -3.15 10.97
C GLN A 52 3.14 -3.15 9.50
N ILE A 53 3.64 -2.02 8.98
CA ILE A 53 4.24 -1.98 7.63
C ILE A 53 5.49 -2.85 7.57
N LYS A 54 6.31 -2.87 8.63
CA LYS A 54 7.48 -3.74 8.74
C LYS A 54 7.10 -5.20 8.74
N ALA A 55 6.11 -5.60 9.53
CA ALA A 55 5.58 -6.95 9.53
C ALA A 55 5.06 -7.38 8.14
N ASP A 56 4.32 -6.50 7.45
CA ASP A 56 3.82 -6.77 6.09
C ASP A 56 4.96 -6.92 5.08
N TYR A 57 5.98 -6.05 5.15
CA TYR A 57 7.15 -6.09 4.28
C TYR A 57 7.96 -7.38 4.47
N GLU A 58 8.20 -7.77 5.72
CA GLU A 58 8.93 -9.01 6.04
C GLU A 58 8.12 -10.27 5.71
N LEU A 59 6.79 -10.24 5.85
CA LEU A 59 5.92 -11.31 5.35
C LEU A 59 6.14 -11.55 3.86
N VAL A 60 6.17 -10.48 3.04
CA VAL A 60 6.42 -10.59 1.60
C VAL A 60 7.84 -11.13 1.33
N ARG A 61 8.86 -10.61 2.01
CA ARG A 61 10.25 -11.10 1.87
C ARG A 61 10.37 -12.58 2.22
N LYS A 62 9.82 -12.99 3.36
CA LYS A 62 9.85 -14.38 3.82
C LYS A 62 9.14 -15.30 2.84
N THR A 63 7.98 -14.90 2.32
CA THR A 63 7.28 -15.69 1.30
C THR A 63 8.11 -15.87 0.04
N ILE A 64 8.73 -14.82 -0.49
CA ILE A 64 9.60 -14.95 -1.67
C ILE A 64 10.77 -15.89 -1.38
N LYS A 65 11.42 -15.75 -0.22
CA LYS A 65 12.58 -16.58 0.16
C LYS A 65 12.24 -18.06 0.33
N THR A 66 11.07 -18.37 0.89
CA THR A 66 10.73 -19.74 1.32
C THR A 66 9.77 -20.46 0.39
N LYS A 67 8.93 -19.73 -0.36
CA LYS A 67 7.87 -20.28 -1.22
C LYS A 67 7.97 -19.82 -2.68
N GLY A 68 8.92 -18.93 -2.99
CA GLY A 68 9.08 -18.35 -4.32
C GLY A 68 8.14 -17.18 -4.61
N PHE A 69 8.39 -16.51 -5.73
CA PHE A 69 7.70 -15.29 -6.13
C PHE A 69 6.21 -15.51 -6.45
N GLU A 70 5.85 -16.66 -7.04
CA GLU A 70 4.47 -16.98 -7.43
C GLU A 70 3.54 -17.21 -6.23
N ALA A 71 4.09 -17.45 -5.04
CA ALA A 71 3.32 -17.56 -3.80
C ALA A 71 2.77 -16.20 -3.31
N LEU A 72 3.16 -15.08 -3.93
CA LEU A 72 2.65 -13.76 -3.57
C LEU A 72 1.21 -13.55 -4.01
N THR A 73 0.35 -13.28 -3.01
CA THR A 73 -1.08 -13.04 -3.21
C THR A 73 -1.51 -11.70 -2.63
N GLY A 74 -2.50 -11.08 -3.27
CA GLY A 74 -3.14 -9.84 -2.80
C GLY A 74 -3.89 -9.96 -1.47
N LYS A 75 -3.98 -11.17 -0.88
CA LYS A 75 -4.52 -11.39 0.46
C LYS A 75 -3.49 -11.13 1.57
N MET A 76 -2.20 -10.99 1.23
CA MET A 76 -1.13 -10.78 2.21
C MET A 76 -1.09 -9.35 2.75
N GLY A 77 -0.60 -9.21 3.99
CA GLY A 77 -0.39 -7.94 4.68
C GLY A 77 -1.67 -7.26 5.17
N VAL A 78 -1.54 -6.34 6.11
CA VAL A 78 -2.64 -5.66 6.82
C VAL A 78 -2.80 -4.21 6.36
N LEU A 79 -1.70 -3.49 6.17
CA LEU A 79 -1.66 -2.10 5.72
C LEU A 79 -1.09 -1.95 4.32
N VAL A 80 -0.13 -2.80 3.93
CA VAL A 80 0.42 -2.86 2.57
C VAL A 80 0.37 -4.28 2.03
N GLN A 81 0.17 -4.42 0.72
CA GLN A 81 0.00 -5.73 0.08
C GLN A 81 0.77 -5.82 -1.25
N PRO A 82 1.32 -7.00 -1.60
CA PRO A 82 1.84 -7.24 -2.95
C PRO A 82 0.67 -7.50 -3.91
N ARG A 83 0.63 -6.78 -5.03
CA ARG A 83 -0.33 -7.03 -6.12
C ARG A 83 0.37 -6.98 -7.47
N THR A 84 -0.19 -7.67 -8.45
CA THR A 84 0.23 -7.57 -9.84
C THR A 84 0.13 -6.12 -10.31
N LYS A 85 1.21 -5.61 -10.89
CA LYS A 85 1.28 -4.25 -11.44
C LYS A 85 0.98 -4.31 -12.95
N GLY A 86 -0.09 -3.64 -13.38
CA GLY A 86 -0.48 -3.54 -14.81
C GLY A 86 -1.77 -4.30 -15.14
N ALA A 87 -2.44 -3.86 -16.22
CA ALA A 87 -3.71 -4.43 -16.68
C ALA A 87 -3.46 -5.55 -17.70
N GLY A 88 -3.54 -6.82 -17.26
CA GLY A 88 -3.94 -7.96 -18.09
C GLY A 88 -3.04 -8.44 -19.23
N HIS A 89 -1.95 -7.75 -19.61
CA HIS A 89 -1.13 -8.12 -20.78
C HIS A 89 0.13 -8.94 -20.41
N GLY A 90 -0.02 -9.95 -19.55
CA GLY A 90 1.10 -10.85 -19.20
C GLY A 90 2.13 -10.27 -18.21
N SER A 91 1.86 -9.14 -17.56
CA SER A 91 2.77 -8.61 -16.54
C SER A 91 2.77 -9.50 -15.29
N THR A 92 3.94 -10.09 -14.99
CA THR A 92 4.18 -10.89 -13.77
C THR A 92 4.67 -10.03 -12.61
N SER A 93 5.08 -8.79 -12.87
CA SER A 93 5.68 -7.91 -11.85
C SER A 93 4.71 -7.60 -10.70
N ARG A 94 5.26 -7.48 -9.49
CA ARG A 94 4.50 -7.12 -8.27
C ARG A 94 4.91 -5.74 -7.78
N ALA A 95 3.95 -5.00 -7.21
CA ALA A 95 4.19 -3.76 -6.49
C ALA A 95 3.47 -3.78 -5.13
N PHE A 96 3.95 -2.94 -4.21
CA PHE A 96 3.24 -2.67 -2.96
C PHE A 96 2.10 -1.69 -3.20
N TYR A 97 0.92 -2.05 -2.70
CA TYR A 97 -0.26 -1.19 -2.68
C TYR A 97 -0.67 -0.94 -1.24
N ALA A 98 -1.01 0.29 -0.90
CA ALA A 98 -1.65 0.61 0.37
C ALA A 98 -3.05 0.02 0.40
N ARG A 99 -3.42 -0.64 1.50
CA ARG A 99 -4.78 -1.11 1.74
C ARG A 99 -5.66 0.06 2.17
N LYS A 100 -6.98 -0.12 2.02
CA LYS A 100 -7.99 0.86 2.47
C LYS A 100 -7.79 1.26 3.93
N ALA A 101 -7.39 0.30 4.79
CA ALA A 101 -7.03 0.53 6.19
C ALA A 101 -5.97 1.63 6.35
N LEU A 102 -4.84 1.52 5.64
CA LEU A 102 -3.78 2.53 5.69
C LEU A 102 -4.24 3.86 5.11
N VAL A 103 -4.93 3.85 3.96
CA VAL A 103 -5.43 5.09 3.33
C VAL A 103 -6.42 5.83 4.23
N SER A 104 -7.26 5.10 4.96
CA SER A 104 -8.22 5.71 5.89
C SER A 104 -7.53 6.29 7.11
N LYS A 105 -6.51 5.61 7.67
CA LYS A 105 -5.64 6.18 8.71
C LYS A 105 -4.98 7.49 8.21
N ILE A 106 -4.45 7.50 6.98
CA ILE A 106 -3.85 8.70 6.36
C ILE A 106 -4.85 9.85 6.25
N LEU A 107 -6.07 9.55 5.79
CA LEU A 107 -7.11 10.54 5.59
C LEU A 107 -7.88 10.89 6.87
N GLY A 108 -7.53 10.31 8.03
CA GLY A 108 -8.27 10.48 9.28
C GLY A 108 -9.75 10.08 9.14
N MET A 109 -10.01 8.96 8.46
CA MET A 109 -11.35 8.42 8.24
C MET A 109 -11.56 7.15 9.07
N GLU A 110 -12.69 7.05 9.76
CA GLU A 110 -13.12 5.79 10.37
C GLU A 110 -13.66 4.84 9.30
N ILE A 111 -13.05 3.65 9.16
CA ILE A 111 -13.63 2.60 8.33
C ILE A 111 -14.72 1.92 9.15
N LYS A 112 -15.98 2.23 8.87
CA LYS A 112 -17.08 1.36 9.30
C LYS A 112 -16.87 0.01 8.61
N LYS A 113 -16.70 -1.06 9.39
CA LYS A 113 -16.74 -2.41 8.83
C LYS A 113 -18.12 -2.59 8.22
N SER A 114 -18.18 -2.77 6.90
CA SER A 114 -19.38 -3.31 6.27
C SER A 114 -19.57 -4.71 6.86
N VAL A 115 -20.65 -4.89 7.61
CA VAL A 115 -21.14 -6.20 8.08
C VAL A 115 -21.48 -7.06 6.85
#